data_AF-A0A2J8NYL0-F1
#
_entry.id   AF-A0A2J8NYL0-F1
#
_cell.length_a   1.000
_cell.length_b   1.000
_cell.length_c   1.000
_cell.angle_alpha   90.00
_cell.angle_beta   90.00
_cell.angle_gamma   90.00
#
_symmetry.space_group_name_H-M   'P 1'
#
loop_
_entity.id
_entity.type
_entity.pdbx_description
1 polymer ?
#
loop_
_entity_poly.entity_id
_entity_poly.type
_entity_poly.pdbx_seq_one_letter_code
_entity_poly.pdbx_strand_id
1 'polypeptide(L)'
;MATANSIIVLDDDDEDEAAAQPGPSHPLPNAASPGAEAPSSSEPHGARGSSSSGGKKCYKLENEKLFEEFLELCKMQTADHPEVVPFLYNRQQRAHSLFLASAEFCNILSRVLSRARSRPAKLYVYINEL
;
A
#
# COMPACT_ATOMS: atom_id res chain seq x y z
N MET A 1 46.13 15.98 -13.14
CA MET A 1 45.67 16.41 -11.80
C MET A 1 44.78 17.63 -11.97
N ALA A 2 43.51 17.53 -11.56
CA ALA A 2 42.66 18.65 -11.19
C ALA A 2 41.51 18.08 -10.35
N THR A 3 41.63 18.23 -9.04
CA THR A 3 40.61 17.89 -8.04
C THR A 3 39.61 19.03 -7.96
N ALA A 4 38.31 18.74 -8.11
CA ALA A 4 37.25 19.67 -7.74
C ALA A 4 36.34 18.96 -6.73
N ASN A 5 36.53 19.34 -5.48
CA ASN A 5 35.66 19.04 -4.35
C ASN A 5 34.45 20.00 -4.43
N SER A 6 33.24 19.46 -4.49
CA SER A 6 32.01 20.25 -4.27
C SER A 6 31.11 19.53 -3.26
N ILE A 7 31.43 19.81 -2.00
CA ILE A 7 30.57 20.09 -0.84
C ILE A 7 29.17 19.46 -0.85
N ILE A 8 28.98 18.52 0.08
CA ILE A 8 27.69 17.94 0.49
C ILE A 8 27.10 18.85 1.56
N VAL A 9 25.91 19.40 1.33
CA VAL A 9 25.11 20.06 2.38
C VAL A 9 24.06 19.06 2.84
N LEU A 10 24.22 18.59 4.08
CA LEU A 10 23.19 17.87 4.83
C LEU A 10 22.39 18.94 5.55
N ASP A 11 21.12 19.11 5.17
CA ASP A 11 20.18 19.79 6.06
C ASP A 11 19.65 18.72 7.00
N ASP A 12 20.10 18.85 8.24
CA ASP A 12 19.79 18.06 9.41
C ASP A 12 18.65 18.80 10.09
N ASP A 13 17.42 18.33 9.93
CA ASP A 13 16.29 18.81 10.72
C ASP A 13 15.55 17.62 11.31
N ASP A 14 16.07 17.20 12.47
CA ASP A 14 15.42 16.35 13.45
C ASP A 14 14.40 17.20 14.22
N GLU A 15 13.12 17.11 13.87
CA GLU A 15 12.04 17.47 14.78
C GLU A 15 11.50 16.19 15.46
N ASP A 16 12.05 15.95 16.65
CA ASP A 16 11.48 15.14 17.71
C ASP A 16 10.18 15.83 18.21
N GLU A 17 9.04 15.15 18.18
CA GLU A 17 7.98 15.45 19.15
C GLU A 17 7.00 14.29 19.35
N ALA A 18 6.65 14.12 20.62
CA ALA A 18 5.53 13.40 21.20
C ALA A 18 5.62 11.88 21.30
N ALA A 19 6.25 11.49 22.40
CA ALA A 19 6.09 10.24 23.12
C ALA A 19 4.63 9.77 23.36
N ALA A 20 4.52 8.45 23.51
CA ALA A 20 3.71 7.69 24.49
C ALA A 20 2.63 6.74 23.90
N GLN A 21 3.00 5.45 23.80
CA GLN A 21 2.12 4.37 24.24
C GLN A 21 2.37 4.12 25.74
N PRO A 22 1.34 3.74 26.53
CA PRO A 22 0.94 2.34 26.61
C PRO A 22 -0.59 2.11 26.73
N GLY A 23 -1.10 0.96 26.25
CA GLY A 23 -2.42 0.43 26.62
C GLY A 23 -2.40 -0.20 28.02
N PRO A 24 -3.29 -1.15 28.38
CA PRO A 24 -4.62 -1.53 27.89
C PRO A 24 -5.70 -1.34 29.01
N SER A 25 -7.01 -1.50 28.73
CA SER A 25 -8.02 -2.09 29.66
C SER A 25 -9.46 -1.94 29.13
N HIS A 26 -10.10 -3.08 28.85
CA HIS A 26 -11.57 -3.23 28.95
C HIS A 26 -11.99 -3.15 30.42
N PRO A 27 -13.19 -2.64 30.77
CA PRO A 27 -14.35 -3.54 30.85
C PRO A 27 -15.73 -2.91 30.45
N LEU A 28 -16.60 -3.74 29.86
CA LEU A 28 -18.08 -3.67 29.95
C LEU A 28 -18.51 -4.27 31.33
N PRO A 29 -19.77 -4.19 31.83
CA PRO A 29 -21.05 -3.84 31.19
C PRO A 29 -21.95 -2.90 32.03
N ASN A 30 -23.05 -2.38 31.47
CA ASN A 30 -24.25 -2.22 32.31
C ASN A 30 -25.53 -2.44 31.51
N ALA A 31 -26.33 -3.37 32.02
CA ALA A 31 -27.62 -3.77 31.50
C ALA A 31 -28.71 -2.91 32.14
N ALA A 32 -29.58 -2.33 31.32
CA ALA A 32 -30.90 -1.86 31.75
C ALA A 32 -31.85 -1.76 30.54
N SER A 33 -32.61 -2.84 30.32
CA SER A 33 -33.98 -2.80 29.80
C SER A 33 -34.91 -3.04 31.02
N PRO A 34 -36.22 -2.70 31.04
CA PRO A 34 -37.14 -2.72 29.89
C PRO A 34 -38.22 -1.62 29.86
N GLY A 35 -38.85 -1.47 28.69
CA GLY A 35 -40.10 -0.73 28.52
C GLY A 35 -40.74 -1.07 27.18
N ALA A 36 -41.64 -2.06 27.21
CA ALA A 36 -42.57 -2.42 26.14
C ALA A 36 -43.57 -1.25 25.89
N GLU A 37 -44.31 -1.07 24.80
CA GLU A 37 -45.08 -1.99 23.95
C GLU A 37 -45.30 -1.40 22.53
N ALA A 38 -45.74 -2.25 21.61
CA ALA A 38 -45.78 -2.12 20.14
C ALA A 38 -47.06 -1.39 19.59
N PRO A 39 -47.59 -1.68 18.37
CA PRO A 39 -47.03 -1.85 17.02
C PRO A 39 -47.74 -0.96 15.97
N SER A 40 -47.18 -0.73 14.77
CA SER A 40 -47.95 -0.76 13.51
C SER A 40 -47.10 -0.67 12.24
N SER A 41 -47.22 -1.76 11.47
CA SER A 41 -47.11 -1.95 10.03
C SER A 41 -46.95 -0.71 9.14
N SER A 42 -45.92 -0.72 8.28
CA SER A 42 -46.05 -0.39 6.85
C SER A 42 -44.88 -1.02 6.08
N GLU A 43 -45.20 -1.48 4.87
CA GLU A 43 -44.53 -2.47 4.01
C GLU A 43 -43.16 -2.08 3.38
N PRO A 44 -42.48 -3.05 2.72
CA PRO A 44 -41.07 -2.94 2.36
C PRO A 44 -40.89 -2.31 0.97
N HIS A 45 -40.32 -1.12 0.97
CA HIS A 45 -39.80 -0.44 -0.23
C HIS A 45 -38.34 -0.12 0.11
N GLY A 46 -37.32 -0.71 -0.50
CA GLY A 46 -37.14 -1.08 -1.87
C GLY A 46 -35.69 -0.67 -2.18
N ALA A 47 -34.94 -1.53 -2.85
CA ALA A 47 -33.56 -1.27 -3.30
C ALA A 47 -32.58 -0.91 -2.18
N ARG A 48 -32.06 -1.92 -1.46
CA ARG A 48 -30.72 -2.44 -1.75
C ARG A 48 -29.76 -1.30 -2.05
N GLY A 49 -29.05 -0.89 -0.99
CA GLY A 49 -28.11 0.22 -0.97
C GLY A 49 -27.41 0.41 -2.30
N SER A 50 -27.76 1.49 -2.98
CA SER A 50 -26.83 2.09 -3.90
C SER A 50 -25.72 2.65 -3.02
N SER A 51 -24.71 1.81 -2.76
CA SER A 51 -23.42 2.24 -2.28
C SER A 51 -22.87 3.18 -3.34
N SER A 52 -23.30 4.43 -3.28
CA SER A 52 -22.57 5.58 -3.76
C SER A 52 -21.28 5.62 -2.95
N SER A 53 -20.34 4.72 -3.29
CA SER A 53 -18.98 4.86 -2.81
C SER A 53 -18.48 6.12 -3.49
N GLY A 54 -18.33 7.21 -2.74
CA GLY A 54 -17.62 8.40 -3.20
C GLY A 54 -16.37 7.94 -3.93
N GLY A 55 -16.31 8.23 -5.24
CA GLY A 55 -15.54 7.48 -6.22
C GLY A 55 -14.08 7.31 -5.80
N LYS A 56 -13.74 6.14 -5.25
CA LYS A 56 -12.35 5.80 -4.96
C LYS A 56 -11.63 5.71 -6.29
N LYS A 57 -10.60 6.53 -6.48
CA LYS A 57 -9.73 6.49 -7.67
C LYS A 57 -9.30 5.04 -7.90
N CYS A 58 -9.54 4.53 -9.11
CA CYS A 58 -9.09 3.21 -9.52
C CYS A 58 -7.66 3.34 -10.06
N TYR A 59 -6.70 2.65 -9.43
CA TYR A 59 -5.28 2.76 -9.78
C TYR A 59 -4.81 1.66 -10.74
N LYS A 60 -5.71 0.83 -11.27
CA LYS A 60 -5.36 -0.36 -12.06
C LYS A 60 -4.33 -0.09 -13.17
N LEU A 61 -4.59 0.90 -14.03
CA LEU A 61 -3.70 1.22 -15.15
C LEU A 61 -2.34 1.77 -14.70
N GLU A 62 -2.33 2.63 -13.68
CA GLU A 62 -1.09 3.17 -13.12
C GLU A 62 -0.27 2.06 -12.44
N ASN A 63 -0.93 1.15 -11.74
CA ASN A 63 -0.29 0.02 -11.08
C ASN A 63 0.29 -0.98 -12.10
N GLU A 64 -0.40 -1.23 -13.21
CA GLU A 64 0.12 -2.05 -14.32
C GLU A 64 1.39 -1.43 -14.89
N LYS A 65 1.37 -0.13 -15.17
CA LYS A 65 2.53 0.62 -15.67
C LYS A 65 3.72 0.60 -14.70
N LEU A 66 3.48 0.93 -13.42
CA LEU A 66 4.53 0.91 -12.40
C LEU A 66 5.10 -0.50 -12.18
N PHE A 67 4.26 -1.53 -12.26
CA PHE A 67 4.73 -2.90 -12.15
C PHE A 67 5.60 -3.31 -13.35
N GLU A 68 5.20 -2.93 -14.58
CA GLU A 68 6.00 -3.18 -15.77
C GLU A 68 7.36 -2.47 -15.72
N GLU A 69 7.38 -1.21 -15.28
CA GLU A 69 8.60 -0.44 -15.04
C GLU A 69 9.53 -1.11 -14.01
N PHE A 70 8.95 -1.68 -12.94
CA PHE A 70 9.72 -2.44 -11.95
C PHE A 70 10.25 -3.76 -12.52
N LEU A 71 9.47 -4.46 -13.35
CA LEU A 71 9.93 -5.67 -14.02
C LEU A 71 11.07 -5.39 -15.00
N GLU A 72 11.03 -4.31 -15.77
CA GLU A 72 12.14 -3.89 -16.64
C GLU A 72 13.41 -3.63 -15.85
N LEU A 73 13.28 -2.92 -14.71
CA LEU A 73 14.39 -2.69 -13.80
C LEU A 73 14.99 -4.00 -13.26
N CYS A 74 14.14 -4.98 -12.93
CA CYS A 74 14.58 -6.30 -12.51
C CYS A 74 15.30 -7.03 -13.65
N LYS A 75 14.74 -7.06 -14.87
CA LYS A 75 15.38 -7.70 -16.04
C LYS A 75 16.82 -7.21 -16.26
N MET A 76 17.07 -5.92 -16.10
CA MET A 76 18.40 -5.33 -16.30
C MET A 76 19.39 -5.66 -15.19
N GLN A 77 18.91 -5.82 -13.96
CA GLN A 77 19.77 -5.91 -12.77
C GLN A 77 19.85 -7.31 -12.16
N THR A 78 18.98 -8.24 -12.56
CA THR A 78 18.99 -9.65 -12.13
C THR A 78 19.32 -10.57 -13.32
N ALA A 79 20.25 -10.15 -14.18
CA ALA A 79 20.64 -10.93 -15.37
C ALA A 79 21.20 -12.32 -15.01
N ASP A 80 21.84 -12.45 -13.84
CA ASP A 80 22.33 -13.72 -13.30
C ASP A 80 21.20 -14.67 -12.84
N HIS A 81 20.00 -14.13 -12.60
CA HIS A 81 18.83 -14.84 -12.08
C HIS A 81 17.57 -14.53 -12.92
N PRO A 82 17.47 -15.05 -14.16
CA PRO A 82 16.34 -14.78 -15.06
C PRO A 82 15.00 -15.29 -14.54
N GLU A 83 14.99 -16.18 -13.54
CA GLU A 83 13.79 -16.72 -12.87
C GLU A 83 13.01 -15.68 -12.06
N VAL A 84 13.65 -14.57 -11.67
CA VAL A 84 13.05 -13.52 -10.83
C VAL A 84 11.87 -12.85 -11.50
N VAL A 85 11.99 -12.54 -12.79
CA VAL A 85 10.96 -11.80 -13.54
C VAL A 85 9.69 -12.64 -13.74
N PRO A 86 9.77 -13.91 -14.20
CA PRO A 86 8.62 -14.82 -14.21
C PRO A 86 8.01 -15.04 -12.83
N PHE A 87 8.82 -15.12 -11.78
CA PHE A 87 8.35 -15.26 -10.40
C PHE A 87 7.48 -14.07 -9.98
N LEU A 88 7.96 -12.84 -10.19
CA LEU A 88 7.20 -11.62 -9.88
C LEU A 88 5.90 -11.54 -10.69
N TYR A 89 5.95 -11.88 -11.98
CA TYR A 89 4.75 -11.91 -12.82
C TYR A 89 3.72 -12.90 -12.28
N ASN A 90 4.14 -14.12 -11.93
CA ASN A 90 3.25 -15.12 -11.33
C ASN A 90 2.66 -14.64 -10.00
N ARG A 91 3.47 -13.98 -9.16
CA ARG A 91 3.03 -13.40 -7.88
C ARG A 91 1.93 -12.34 -8.10
N GLN A 92 2.09 -11.47 -9.09
CA GLN A 92 1.06 -10.48 -9.45
C GLN A 92 -0.23 -11.15 -9.93
N GLN A 93 -0.14 -12.15 -10.83
CA GLN A 93 -1.32 -12.85 -11.36
C GLN A 93 -2.13 -13.57 -10.27
N ARG A 94 -1.46 -13.98 -9.18
CA ARG A 94 -2.11 -14.62 -8.02
C ARG A 94 -2.64 -13.62 -7.00
N ALA A 95 -2.31 -12.35 -7.12
CA ALA A 95 -2.77 -11.31 -6.19
C ALA A 95 -4.25 -10.97 -6.43
N HIS A 96 -4.91 -10.48 -5.38
CA HIS A 96 -6.32 -10.15 -5.44
C HIS A 96 -6.56 -8.93 -6.36
N SER A 97 -7.56 -9.00 -7.25
CA SER A 97 -7.84 -7.95 -8.23
C SER A 97 -8.13 -6.58 -7.61
N LEU A 98 -8.83 -6.54 -6.48
CA LEU A 98 -9.06 -5.29 -5.72
C LEU A 98 -7.76 -4.68 -5.19
N PHE A 99 -6.80 -5.51 -4.77
CA PHE A 99 -5.49 -5.02 -4.31
C PHE A 99 -4.70 -4.46 -5.49
N LEU A 100 -4.69 -5.15 -6.62
CA LEU A 100 -4.03 -4.68 -7.85
C LEU A 100 -4.61 -3.36 -8.39
N ALA A 101 -5.87 -3.05 -8.10
CA ALA A 101 -6.50 -1.77 -8.47
C ALA A 101 -6.46 -0.69 -7.37
N SER A 102 -5.82 -1.00 -6.23
CA SER A 102 -5.83 -0.14 -5.04
C SER A 102 -4.74 0.94 -5.06
N ALA A 103 -4.98 2.00 -4.29
CA ALA A 103 -3.96 3.01 -3.99
C ALA A 103 -2.81 2.44 -3.14
N GLU A 104 -3.08 1.42 -2.32
CA GLU A 104 -2.06 0.76 -1.50
C GLU A 104 -0.97 0.14 -2.38
N PHE A 105 -1.38 -0.61 -3.40
CA PHE A 105 -0.44 -1.21 -4.33
C PHE A 105 0.33 -0.15 -5.14
N CYS A 106 -0.34 0.95 -5.53
CA CYS A 106 0.33 2.10 -6.15
C CYS A 106 1.46 2.64 -5.27
N ASN A 107 1.15 2.88 -3.99
CA ASN A 107 2.11 3.41 -3.02
C ASN A 107 3.29 2.45 -2.79
N ILE A 108 3.00 1.14 -2.72
CA ILE A 108 4.04 0.10 -2.62
C ILE A 108 4.95 0.17 -3.84
N LEU A 109 4.39 0.13 -5.05
CA LEU A 109 5.15 0.16 -6.30
C LEU A 109 6.00 1.43 -6.44
N SER A 110 5.42 2.61 -6.22
CA SER A 110 6.17 3.87 -6.27
C SER A 110 7.32 3.90 -5.26
N ARG A 111 7.10 3.38 -4.06
CA ARG A 111 8.14 3.31 -3.02
C ARG A 111 9.26 2.35 -3.40
N VAL A 112 8.93 1.12 -3.84
CA VAL A 112 9.97 0.13 -4.20
C VAL A 112 10.74 0.54 -5.44
N LEU A 113 10.09 1.16 -6.43
CA LEU A 113 10.77 1.72 -7.61
C LEU A 113 11.76 2.82 -7.24
N SER A 114 11.34 3.79 -6.43
CA SER A 114 12.20 4.89 -5.98
C SER A 114 13.42 4.37 -5.19
N ARG A 115 13.19 3.39 -4.30
CA ARG A 115 14.25 2.74 -3.52
C ARG A 115 15.19 1.90 -4.37
N ALA A 116 14.67 1.17 -5.34
CA ALA A 116 15.47 0.35 -6.25
C ALA A 116 16.37 1.20 -7.16
N ARG A 117 15.88 2.37 -7.58
CA ARG A 117 16.65 3.36 -8.36
C ARG A 117 17.76 4.02 -7.56
N SER A 118 17.45 4.43 -6.33
CA SER A 118 18.43 5.10 -5.46
C SER A 118 19.46 4.12 -4.88
N ARG A 119 19.08 2.86 -4.65
CA ARG A 119 19.92 1.86 -3.98
C ARG A 119 19.85 0.50 -4.69
N PRO A 120 20.45 0.38 -5.89
CA PRO A 120 20.38 -0.84 -6.71
C PRO A 120 20.96 -2.08 -6.00
N ALA A 121 21.96 -1.89 -5.13
CA ALA A 121 22.56 -2.98 -4.34
C ALA A 121 21.56 -3.72 -3.42
N LYS A 122 20.39 -3.13 -3.15
CA LYS A 122 19.32 -3.73 -2.32
C LYS A 122 18.14 -4.23 -3.14
N LEU A 123 18.27 -4.36 -4.46
CA LEU A 123 17.16 -4.74 -5.34
C LEU A 123 16.43 -6.01 -4.87
N TYR A 124 17.15 -7.07 -4.49
CA TYR A 124 16.54 -8.30 -4.01
C TYR A 124 15.72 -8.14 -2.71
N VAL A 125 16.07 -7.16 -1.87
CA VAL A 125 15.26 -6.82 -0.70
C VAL A 125 13.93 -6.25 -1.16
N TYR A 126 13.94 -5.32 -2.12
CA TYR A 126 12.73 -4.69 -2.64
C TYR A 126 11.87 -5.66 -3.48
N ILE A 127 12.49 -6.62 -4.15
CA ILE A 127 11.79 -7.73 -4.82
C ILE A 127 11.04 -8.59 -3.80
N ASN A 128 11.63 -8.86 -2.63
CA ASN A 128 10.98 -9.65 -1.59
C ASN A 128 9.85 -8.87 -0.89
N GLU A 129 10.04 -7.57 -0.69
CA GLU A 129 9.03 -6.65 -0.13
C GLU A 129 7.77 -6.54 -1.01
N LEU A 130 7.91 -6.72 -2.34
CA LEU A 130 6.83 -6.67 -3.32
C LEU A 130 6.14 -8.03 -3.47
#